data_AF-X8E434-F1
#
_entry.id   AF-X8E434-F1
#
_cell.length_a   1.000
_cell.length_b   1.000
_cell.length_c   1.000
_cell.angle_alpha   90.00
_cell.angle_beta   90.00
_cell.angle_gamma   90.00
#
_symmetry.space_group_name_H-M   'P 1'
#
loop_
_entity.id
_entity.type
_entity.pdbx_description
1 polymer ?
#
loop_
_entity_poly.entity_id
_entity_poly.type
_entity_poly.pdbx_seq_one_letter_code
_entity_poly.pdbx_strand_id
1 'polypeptide(L)'
;MMPENTSVERRQLLELYGARIIFSPAKGGSNTAVAKAKELAAANPSWVMLYQYGNPANTDSHYHGTGPSCWPTCPRSPTSSPDWALPAP
;
A
#
# COMPACT_ATOMS: atom_id res chain seq x y z
N MET A 1 12.39 -3.26 -4.56
CA MET A 1 12.15 -4.51 -5.31
C MET A 1 10.98 -4.30 -6.26
N MET A 2 11.12 -4.50 -7.57
CA MET A 2 10.02 -4.40 -8.54
C MET A 2 10.27 -5.26 -9.79
N PRO A 3 9.23 -5.63 -10.57
CA PRO A 3 9.41 -6.33 -11.86
C PRO A 3 10.14 -5.48 -12.91
N GLU A 4 10.94 -6.12 -13.77
CA GLU A 4 11.69 -5.46 -14.87
C GLU A 4 10.80 -4.71 -15.86
N ASN A 5 9.56 -5.15 -16.07
CA ASN A 5 8.60 -4.50 -16.97
C ASN A 5 7.88 -3.28 -16.34
N THR A 6 8.38 -2.79 -15.20
CA THR A 6 7.90 -1.54 -14.61
C THR A 6 8.30 -0.34 -15.48
N SER A 7 7.39 0.64 -15.62
CA SER A 7 7.59 1.81 -16.48
C SER A 7 8.87 2.59 -16.14
N VAL A 8 9.44 3.25 -17.14
CA VAL A 8 10.68 4.03 -16.99
C VAL A 8 10.46 5.20 -16.03
N GLU A 9 9.31 5.86 -16.13
CA GLU A 9 8.95 7.04 -15.34
C GLU A 9 8.89 6.70 -13.86
N ARG A 10 8.33 5.53 -13.50
CA ARG A 10 8.29 5.07 -12.11
C ARG A 10 9.69 4.83 -11.56
N ARG A 11 10.61 4.28 -12.37
CA ARG A 11 12.00 4.04 -11.97
C ARG A 11 12.74 5.35 -11.74
N GLN A 12 12.65 6.27 -12.70
CA GLN A 12 13.27 7.59 -12.62
C GLN A 12 12.79 8.37 -11.39
N LEU A 13 11.49 8.34 -11.10
CA LEU A 13 10.94 9.02 -9.92
C LEU A 13 11.52 8.46 -8.63
N LEU A 14 11.60 7.14 -8.49
CA LEU A 14 12.15 6.49 -7.29
C LEU A 14 13.65 6.73 -7.14
N GLU A 15 14.40 6.68 -8.24
CA GLU A 15 15.83 7.00 -8.27
C GLU A 15 16.10 8.46 -7.88
N LEU A 16 15.24 9.40 -8.31
CA LEU A 16 15.32 10.81 -7.91
C LEU A 16 15.15 11.00 -6.40
N TYR A 17 14.30 10.21 -5.75
CA TYR A 17 14.16 10.19 -4.29
C TYR A 17 15.27 9.40 -3.57
N GLY A 18 16.30 8.92 -4.30
CA GLY A 18 17.44 8.20 -3.74
C GLY A 18 17.18 6.71 -3.48
N ALA A 19 16.08 6.15 -4.01
CA ALA A 19 15.78 4.74 -3.82
C ALA A 19 16.71 3.85 -4.65
N ARG A 20 17.31 2.85 -4.01
CA ARG A 20 17.99 1.76 -4.73
C ARG A 20 16.97 0.73 -5.22
N ILE A 21 16.88 0.57 -6.53
CA ILE A 21 15.97 -0.40 -7.15
C ILE A 21 16.69 -1.73 -7.36
N ILE A 22 16.04 -2.81 -6.92
CA ILE A 22 16.43 -4.20 -7.21
C ILE A 22 15.30 -4.81 -8.04
N PHE A 23 15.64 -5.46 -9.15
CA PHE A 23 14.68 -6.00 -10.10
C PHE A 23 14.40 -7.49 -9.89
N SER A 24 13.17 -7.92 -10.16
CA SER A 24 12.79 -9.32 -10.35
C SER A 24 12.41 -9.57 -11.81
N PRO A 25 12.53 -10.82 -12.30
CA PRO A 25 12.08 -11.19 -13.64
C PRO A 25 10.62 -10.80 -13.91
N ALA A 26 10.35 -10.22 -15.08
CA ALA A 26 9.01 -9.76 -15.46
C ALA A 26 7.95 -10.87 -15.45
N LYS A 27 8.31 -12.10 -15.85
CA LYS A 27 7.40 -13.26 -15.94
C LYS A 27 6.67 -13.58 -14.62
N GLY A 28 7.28 -13.24 -13.49
CA GLY A 28 6.74 -13.51 -12.15
C GLY A 28 5.87 -12.39 -11.56
N GLY A 29 5.82 -11.24 -12.23
CA GLY A 29 5.07 -10.06 -11.79
C GLY A 29 5.34 -9.66 -10.33
N SER A 30 4.34 -9.04 -9.71
CA SER A 30 4.45 -8.53 -8.34
C SER A 30 4.65 -9.63 -7.29
N ASN A 31 4.08 -10.82 -7.49
CA ASN A 31 4.19 -11.92 -6.53
C ASN A 31 5.65 -12.38 -6.37
N THR A 32 6.37 -12.54 -7.48
CA THR A 32 7.80 -12.87 -7.43
C THR A 32 8.62 -11.73 -6.84
N ALA A 33 8.28 -10.47 -7.12
CA ALA A 33 8.93 -9.32 -6.50
C ALA A 33 8.75 -9.33 -4.97
N VAL A 34 7.55 -9.62 -4.47
CA VAL A 34 7.27 -9.71 -3.03
C VAL A 34 8.03 -10.87 -2.39
N ALA A 35 8.07 -12.05 -3.02
CA ALA A 35 8.81 -13.20 -2.51
C ALA A 35 10.30 -12.88 -2.36
N LYS A 36 10.93 -12.28 -3.38
CA LYS A 36 12.34 -11.84 -3.31
C LYS A 36 12.57 -10.74 -2.28
N ALA A 37 11.64 -9.81 -2.11
CA ALA A 37 11.74 -8.80 -1.06
C ALA A 37 11.75 -9.42 0.34
N LYS A 38 10.93 -10.46 0.58
CA LYS A 38 10.93 -11.21 1.85
C LYS A 38 12.26 -11.92 2.09
N GLU A 39 12.80 -12.59 1.07
CA GLU A 39 14.11 -13.25 1.14
C GLU A 39 15.23 -12.25 1.48
N LEU A 40 15.24 -11.09 0.81
CA LEU A 40 16.24 -10.05 1.06
C LEU A 40 16.14 -9.48 2.47
N ALA A 41 14.94 -9.19 2.97
CA ALA A 41 14.76 -8.71 4.33
C ALA A 41 15.21 -9.76 5.37
N ALA A 42 14.88 -11.03 5.16
CA ALA A 42 15.33 -12.12 6.03
C ALA A 42 16.85 -12.30 6.04
N ALA A 43 17.51 -12.07 4.90
CA ALA A 43 18.97 -12.16 4.77
C ALA A 43 19.73 -10.93 5.31
N ASN A 44 19.04 -9.82 5.57
CA ASN A 44 19.64 -8.56 6.01
C ASN A 44 18.97 -8.09 7.32
N PRO A 45 19.47 -8.47 8.50
CA PRO A 45 18.81 -8.20 9.78
C PRO A 45 18.57 -6.72 10.10
N SER A 46 19.32 -5.81 9.48
CA SER A 46 19.14 -4.36 9.62
C SER A 46 18.03 -3.79 8.72
N TRP A 47 17.47 -4.60 7.81
CA TRP A 47 16.45 -4.16 6.86
C TRP A 47 15.06 -4.47 7.40
N VAL A 48 14.13 -3.53 7.17
CA VAL A 48 12.72 -3.69 7.54
C VAL A 48 11.88 -3.75 6.28
N MET A 49 11.08 -4.81 6.13
CA MET A 49 10.10 -4.92 5.07
C MET A 49 8.73 -4.43 5.56
N LEU A 50 8.30 -3.26 5.08
CA LEU A 50 7.02 -2.65 5.49
C LEU A 50 5.77 -3.48 5.11
N TYR A 51 5.89 -4.32 4.09
CA TYR A 51 4.90 -5.30 3.64
C TYR A 51 3.44 -4.83 3.57
N GLN A 52 3.12 -3.99 2.58
CA GLN A 52 1.79 -3.39 2.38
C GLN A 52 0.60 -4.37 2.34
N TYR A 53 0.83 -5.64 1.97
CA TYR A 53 -0.24 -6.65 1.86
C TYR A 53 -0.62 -7.29 3.20
N GLY A 54 0.26 -7.24 4.20
CA GLY A 54 0.03 -7.88 5.50
C GLY A 54 0.22 -6.96 6.70
N ASN A 55 0.61 -5.70 6.48
CA ASN A 55 0.76 -4.72 7.55
C ASN A 55 -0.58 -4.00 7.81
N PRO A 56 -1.19 -4.16 9.00
CA PRO A 56 -2.48 -3.55 9.32
C PRO A 56 -2.45 -2.01 9.24
N ALA A 57 -1.28 -1.40 9.42
CA ALA A 57 -1.10 0.05 9.30
C ALA A 57 -1.52 0.58 7.92
N ASN A 58 -1.46 -0.25 6.87
CA ASN A 58 -1.99 0.12 5.55
C ASN A 58 -3.51 0.34 5.61
N THR A 59 -4.26 -0.65 6.08
CA THR A 59 -5.72 -0.55 6.22
C THR A 59 -6.14 0.52 7.24
N ASP A 60 -5.43 0.63 8.36
CA ASP A 60 -5.70 1.63 9.39
C ASP A 60 -5.52 3.06 8.86
N SER A 61 -4.52 3.29 8.00
CA SER A 61 -4.30 4.61 7.37
C SER A 61 -5.51 5.05 6.54
N HIS A 62 -6.18 4.10 5.88
CA HIS A 62 -7.40 4.38 5.13
C HIS A 62 -8.60 4.59 6.06
N TYR A 63 -8.72 3.81 7.13
CA TYR A 63 -9.82 3.97 8.09
C TYR A 63 -9.76 5.32 8.81
N HIS A 64 -8.58 5.78 9.22
CA HIS A 64 -8.40 7.04 9.93
C HIS A 64 -8.16 8.26 9.02
N GLY A 65 -7.73 8.05 7.77
CA GLY A 65 -7.44 9.10 6.81
C GLY A 65 -8.47 9.19 5.69
N THR A 66 -8.46 8.21 4.78
CA THR A 66 -9.30 8.23 3.57
C THR A 66 -10.80 8.19 3.89
N GLY A 67 -11.24 7.29 4.78
CA GLY A 67 -12.64 7.12 5.15
C GLY A 67 -13.31 8.42 5.62
N PRO A 68 -12.77 9.11 6.65
CA PRO A 68 -13.29 10.39 7.12
C PRO A 68 -13.31 11.48 6.06
N SER A 69 -12.35 11.48 5.12
CA SER A 69 -12.33 12.46 4.03
C SER A 69 -13.43 12.24 2.99
N CYS A 70 -13.78 10.98 2.70
CA CYS A 70 -14.82 10.62 1.74
C CYS A 70 -16.24 10.65 2.34
N TRP A 71 -16.37 10.39 3.64
CA TRP A 71 -17.66 10.28 4.33
C TRP A 71 -18.60 11.49 4.10
N PRO A 72 -18.14 12.76 4.18
CA PRO A 72 -19.01 13.91 3.95
C PRO A 72 -19.59 13.98 2.54
N THR A 73 -18.84 13.47 1.55
CA THR A 73 -19.22 13.46 0.13
C THR A 73 -20.00 12.22 -0.28
N CYS A 74 -20.23 11.27 0.65
CA CYS A 74 -20.98 10.06 0.35
C CYS A 74 -22.46 10.42 0.14
N PRO A 75 -23.05 10.12 -1.04
CA PRO A 75 -24.47 10.41 -1.28
C PRO A 75 -25.33 9.62 -0.30
N ARG A 76 -26.09 10.34 0.54
CA ARG A 76 -27.03 9.73 1.49
C ARG A 76 -28.35 9.50 0.80
N SER A 77 -28.93 8.30 0.94
CA SER A 77 -30.30 8.08 0.48
C SER A 77 -31.27 8.88 1.36
N PRO A 78 -32.28 9.56 0.78
CA PRO A 78 -33.24 10.37 1.55
C PRO A 78 -34.14 9.55 2.49
N THR A 79 -34.12 8.21 2.39
CA THR A 79 -34.89 7.29 3.23
C THR A 79 -34.06 6.60 4.31
N SER A 80 -32.76 6.89 4.43
CA SER A 80 -31.93 6.31 5.49
C SER A 80 -31.89 7.23 6.72
N SER A 81 -32.80 6.97 7.67
CA SER A 81 -32.46 7.28 9.06
C SER A 81 -31.33 6.31 9.47
N PRO A 82 -30.19 6.77 10.01
CA PRO A 82 -29.08 5.86 10.28
C PRO A 82 -29.34 5.13 11.60
N ASP A 83 -29.88 3.92 11.52
CA ASP A 83 -30.02 2.96 12.64
C ASP A 83 -28.65 2.53 13.25
N TRP A 84 -27.54 2.95 12.63
CA TRP A 84 -26.16 2.60 13.01
C TRP A 84 -25.40 3.77 13.64
N ALA A 85 -25.99 4.96 13.77
CA ALA A 85 -25.32 6.10 14.41
C ALA A 85 -25.07 5.77 15.89
N LEU A 86 -23.85 5.35 16.21
CA LEU A 86 -23.41 5.25 17.60
C LEU A 86 -23.59 6.63 18.26
N PRO A 87 -24.10 6.69 19.50
CA PRO A 87 -24.21 7.94 20.22
C PRO A 87 -22.82 8.56 20.34
N ALA A 88 -22.72 9.85 19.98
CA ALA A 88 -21.54 10.65 20.28
C ALA A 88 -21.28 10.64 21.80
N PRO A 89 -20.00 10.71 22.25
CA PRO A 89 -19.64 10.65 23.66
C PRO A 89 -20.28 11.77 24.50
#